data_AF-A0A8J3EE79-F1
#
_entry.id   AF-A0A8J3EE79-F1
#
_cell.length_a   1.000
_cell.length_b   1.000
_cell.length_c   1.000
_cell.angle_alpha   90.00
_cell.angle_beta   90.00
_cell.angle_gamma   90.00
#
_symmetry.space_group_name_H-M   'P 1'
#
loop_
_entity.id
_entity.type
_entity.pdbx_description
1 polymer ?
#
loop_
_entity_poly.entity_id
_entity_poly.type
_entity_poly.pdbx_seq_one_letter_code
_entity_poly.pdbx_strand_id
1 'polypeptide(L)'
;MRHPAGFAWFAWQSGWVFALRGARLWARPAEAAASLTAMAIEKQRAAAEGWVAASRAALRGADAGAVAAARGAALLDAAADAPGTALRAFLAEAA
;
A
#
# COMPACT_ATOMS: atom_id res chain seq x y z
N MET A 1 11.67 8.76 25.32
CA MET A 1 11.21 9.69 24.26
C MET A 1 11.70 11.08 24.62
N ARG A 2 12.54 11.74 23.80
CA ARG A 2 13.20 13.01 24.19
C ARG A 2 12.29 14.26 24.08
N HIS A 3 11.11 14.16 23.45
CA HIS A 3 10.17 15.29 23.29
C HIS A 3 8.70 14.84 23.45
N PRO A 4 8.22 14.57 24.68
CA PRO A 4 6.88 14.03 24.92
C PRO A 4 5.75 14.99 24.47
N ALA A 5 5.94 16.30 24.63
CA ALA A 5 4.97 17.30 24.19
C ALA A 5 4.84 17.38 22.66
N GLY A 6 5.96 17.27 21.92
CA GLY A 6 5.95 17.26 20.46
C GLY A 6 5.27 16.01 19.90
N PHE A 7 5.50 14.86 20.54
CA PHE A 7 4.79 13.63 20.21
C PHE A 7 3.29 13.74 20.49
N ALA A 8 2.89 14.28 21.64
CA ALA A 8 1.48 14.46 21.99
C ALA A 8 0.75 15.41 21.01
N TRP A 9 1.41 16.50 20.62
CA TRP A 9 0.88 17.44 19.64
C TRP A 9 0.72 16.80 18.26
N PHE A 10 1.73 16.08 17.79
CA PHE A 10 1.66 15.33 16.53
C PHE A 10 0.55 14.27 16.57
N ALA A 11 0.45 13.52 17.67
CA ALA A 11 -0.59 12.52 17.87
C ALA A 11 -1.99 13.15 17.78
N TRP A 12 -2.21 14.30 18.43
CA TRP A 12 -3.46 15.04 18.34
C TRP A 12 -3.78 15.49 16.90
N GLN A 13 -2.82 16.07 16.18
CA GLN A 13 -3.01 16.49 14.79
C GLN A 13 -3.33 15.30 13.86
N SER A 14 -2.59 14.20 14.00
CA SER A 14 -2.83 12.98 13.23
C SER A 14 -4.19 12.34 13.57
N GLY A 15 -4.64 12.44 14.82
CA GLY A 15 -5.95 12.00 15.27
C GLY A 15 -7.08 12.70 14.52
N TRP A 16 -6.98 14.02 14.31
CA TRP A 16 -7.97 14.78 13.52
C TRP A 16 -7.98 14.38 12.04
N VAL A 17 -6.82 14.18 11.43
CA VAL A 17 -6.73 13.72 10.03
C VAL A 17 -7.41 12.36 9.90
N PHE A 18 -7.15 11.43 10.83
CA PHE A 18 -7.76 10.11 10.83
C PHE A 18 -9.29 10.19 11.03
N ALA A 19 -9.75 11.01 11.98
CA ALA A 19 -11.19 11.21 12.23
C ALA A 19 -11.92 11.76 11.00
N LEU A 20 -11.38 12.80 10.35
CA LEU A 20 -11.96 13.40 9.15
C LEU A 20 -11.94 12.42 7.96
N ARG A 21 -10.86 11.65 7.79
CA ARG A 21 -10.78 10.60 6.76
C ARG A 21 -11.82 9.51 7.01
N GLY A 22 -11.99 9.11 8.28
CA GLY A 22 -13.04 8.19 8.70
C GLY A 22 -14.44 8.70 8.38
N ALA A 23 -14.74 9.95 8.69
CA ALA A 23 -16.04 10.56 8.36
C ALA A 23 -16.30 10.56 6.83
N ARG A 24 -15.27 10.86 6.01
CA ARG A 24 -15.40 10.79 4.54
C ARG A 24 -15.63 9.37 4.03
N LEU A 25 -14.97 8.37 4.62
CA LEU A 25 -15.18 6.95 4.30
C LEU A 25 -16.63 6.52 4.59
N TRP A 26 -17.20 6.96 5.71
CA TRP A 26 -18.61 6.72 6.04
C TRP A 26 -19.58 7.42 5.09
N ALA A 27 -19.24 8.61 4.61
CA ALA A 27 -20.05 9.35 3.66
C ALA A 27 -20.03 8.75 2.23
N ARG A 28 -18.93 8.10 1.84
CA ARG A 28 -18.72 7.56 0.47
C ARG A 28 -18.23 6.09 0.51
N PRO A 29 -19.03 5.15 1.05
CA PRO A 29 -18.60 3.78 1.25
C PRO A 29 -18.36 3.02 -0.07
N ALA A 30 -19.11 3.34 -1.13
CA ALA A 30 -18.99 2.69 -2.43
C ALA A 30 -17.64 3.00 -3.12
N GLU A 31 -17.21 4.26 -3.10
CA GLU A 31 -15.91 4.68 -3.68
C GLU A 31 -14.72 4.13 -2.89
N ALA A 32 -14.87 4.05 -1.57
CA ALA A 32 -13.88 3.43 -0.72
C ALA A 32 -13.72 1.94 -1.03
N ALA A 33 -14.84 1.23 -1.19
CA ALA A 33 -14.84 -0.18 -1.59
C ALA A 33 -14.24 -0.38 -2.98
N ALA A 34 -14.57 0.48 -3.95
CA ALA A 34 -14.00 0.44 -5.30
C ALA A 34 -12.47 0.66 -5.27
N SER A 35 -12.00 1.66 -4.52
CA SER A 35 -10.58 1.95 -4.37
C SER A 35 -9.82 0.81 -3.68
N LEU A 36 -10.39 0.23 -2.62
CA LEU A 36 -9.80 -0.93 -1.94
C LEU A 36 -9.75 -2.16 -2.85
N THR A 37 -10.79 -2.38 -3.66
CA THR A 37 -10.83 -3.47 -4.63
C THR A 37 -9.77 -3.29 -5.72
N ALA A 38 -9.60 -2.06 -6.25
CA ALA A 38 -8.55 -1.76 -7.20
C ALA A 38 -7.15 -2.04 -6.61
N MET A 39 -6.90 -1.62 -5.37
CA MET A 39 -5.64 -1.93 -4.68
C MET A 39 -5.46 -3.43 -4.40
N ALA A 40 -6.54 -4.15 -4.11
CA ALA A 40 -6.49 -5.59 -3.91
C ALA A 40 -6.13 -6.32 -5.21
N ILE A 41 -6.73 -5.92 -6.35
CA ILE A 41 -6.39 -6.45 -7.68
C ILE A 41 -4.92 -6.21 -7.99
N GLU A 42 -4.41 -5.00 -7.75
CA GLU A 42 -3.00 -4.67 -8.00
C GLU A 42 -2.06 -5.54 -7.13
N LYS A 43 -2.43 -5.78 -5.87
CA LYS A 43 -1.67 -6.70 -5.01
C LYS A 43 -1.70 -8.14 -5.50
N GLN A 44 -2.83 -8.63 -6.03
CA GLN A 44 -2.90 -9.97 -6.61
C GLN A 44 -2.02 -10.09 -7.85
N ARG A 45 -2.00 -9.06 -8.69
CA ARG A 45 -1.11 -8.99 -9.85
C ARG A 45 0.36 -9.04 -9.44
N ALA A 46 0.76 -8.16 -8.52
CA ALA A 46 2.14 -8.13 -8.02
C ALA A 46 2.56 -9.46 -7.36
N ALA A 47 1.64 -10.12 -6.66
CA ALA A 47 1.88 -11.44 -6.10
C ALA A 47 2.12 -12.50 -7.20
N ALA A 48 1.33 -12.49 -8.26
CA ALA A 48 1.50 -13.39 -9.40
C ALA A 48 2.84 -13.17 -10.11
N GLU A 49 3.21 -11.90 -10.36
CA GLU A 49 4.51 -11.54 -10.97
C GLU A 49 5.69 -11.99 -10.10
N GLY A 50 5.59 -11.79 -8.78
CA GLY A 50 6.57 -12.29 -7.81
C GLY A 50 6.72 -13.82 -7.84
N TRP A 51 5.62 -14.57 -7.99
CA TRP A 51 5.67 -16.02 -8.12
C TRP A 51 6.37 -16.49 -9.41
N VAL A 52 6.17 -15.79 -10.52
CA VAL A 52 6.89 -16.08 -11.78
C VAL A 52 8.38 -15.77 -11.63
N ALA A 53 8.74 -14.65 -10.99
CA ALA A 53 10.14 -14.30 -10.72
C ALA A 53 10.82 -15.34 -9.81
N ALA A 54 10.15 -15.76 -8.74
CA ALA A 54 10.62 -16.79 -7.82
C ALA A 54 10.82 -18.14 -8.53
N SER A 55 9.86 -18.55 -9.37
CA SER A 55 9.96 -19.78 -10.16
C SER A 55 11.16 -19.74 -11.11
N ARG A 56 11.40 -18.61 -11.78
CA ARG A 56 12.59 -18.43 -12.62
C ARG A 56 13.90 -18.47 -11.83
N ALA A 57 13.93 -17.90 -10.63
CA ALA A 57 15.10 -17.97 -9.76
C ALA A 57 15.38 -19.42 -9.32
N ALA A 58 14.34 -20.16 -8.93
CA ALA A 58 14.45 -21.56 -8.55
C ALA A 58 14.95 -22.43 -9.71
N LEU A 59 14.43 -22.23 -10.93
CA LEU A 59 14.89 -22.95 -12.13
C LEU A 59 16.35 -22.65 -12.51
N ARG A 60 16.88 -21.50 -12.10
CA ARG A 60 18.30 -21.14 -12.27
C ARG A 60 19.20 -21.70 -11.17
N GLY A 61 18.65 -22.47 -10.23
CA GLY A 61 19.39 -23.02 -9.09
C GLY A 61 19.73 -22.01 -8.00
N ALA A 62 18.99 -20.90 -7.91
CA ALA A 62 19.19 -19.92 -6.84
C ALA A 62 18.82 -20.53 -5.47
N ASP A 63 19.48 -20.07 -4.41
CA ASP A 63 19.18 -20.49 -3.05
C ASP A 63 17.81 -19.98 -2.57
N ALA A 64 17.34 -20.55 -1.46
CA ALA A 64 16.01 -20.24 -0.91
C ALA A 64 15.85 -18.76 -0.52
N GLY A 65 16.92 -18.08 -0.10
CA GLY A 65 16.89 -16.66 0.23
C GLY A 65 16.69 -15.80 -1.02
N ALA A 66 17.41 -16.11 -2.09
CA ALA A 66 17.26 -15.44 -3.39
C ALA A 66 15.87 -15.66 -4.02
N VAL A 67 15.30 -16.87 -3.89
CA VAL A 67 13.93 -17.16 -4.37
C VAL A 67 12.88 -16.36 -3.57
N ALA A 68 13.02 -16.29 -2.25
CA ALA A 68 12.13 -15.50 -1.40
C ALA A 68 12.23 -13.99 -1.68
N ALA A 69 13.45 -13.48 -1.88
CA ALA A 69 13.67 -12.09 -2.27
C ALA A 69 13.03 -11.76 -3.63
N ALA A 70 13.20 -12.65 -4.63
CA ALA A 70 12.58 -12.48 -5.94
C ALA A 70 11.05 -12.46 -5.88
N ARG A 71 10.44 -13.25 -4.98
CA ARG A 71 8.99 -13.18 -4.72
C ARG A 71 8.57 -11.83 -4.12
N GLY A 72 9.33 -11.34 -3.15
CA GLY A 72 8.99 -10.14 -2.38
C GLY A 72 9.18 -8.83 -3.14
N ALA A 73 10.13 -8.77 -4.08
CA ALA A 73 10.46 -7.55 -4.81
C ALA A 73 9.24 -6.93 -5.54
N ALA A 74 8.45 -7.74 -6.24
CA ALA A 74 7.26 -7.25 -6.95
C ALA A 74 6.20 -6.64 -6.00
N LEU A 75 6.07 -7.19 -4.78
CA LEU A 75 5.16 -6.65 -3.77
C LEU A 75 5.64 -5.33 -3.18
N LEU A 76 6.96 -5.15 -3.08
CA LEU A 76 7.58 -3.89 -2.61
C LEU A 76 7.42 -2.78 -3.64
N ASP A 77 7.62 -3.09 -4.92
CA ASP A 77 7.44 -2.12 -6.02
C ASP A 77 5.97 -1.68 -6.13
N ALA A 78 5.03 -2.63 -6.08
CA ALA A 78 3.60 -2.30 -6.05
C ALA A 78 3.19 -1.48 -4.82
N ALA A 79 3.85 -1.67 -3.67
CA ALA A 79 3.61 -0.88 -2.46
C ALA A 79 4.21 0.54 -2.56
N ALA A 80 5.28 0.73 -3.33
CA ALA A 80 5.86 2.05 -3.59
C ALA A 80 5.01 2.87 -4.57
N ASP A 81 4.39 2.23 -5.57
CA ASP A 81 3.52 2.90 -6.54
C ASP A 81 2.10 3.19 -6.01
N ALA A 82 1.51 2.25 -5.26
CA ALA A 82 0.15 2.37 -4.71
C ALA A 82 -0.19 3.71 -4.01
N PRO A 83 0.66 4.30 -3.13
CA PRO A 83 0.35 5.58 -2.49
C PRO A 83 0.32 6.74 -3.49
N GLY A 84 1.16 6.71 -4.54
CA GLY A 84 1.24 7.77 -5.54
C GLY A 84 0.07 7.76 -6.54
N THR A 85 -0.43 6.57 -6.91
CA THR A 85 -1.57 6.43 -7.83
C THR A 85 -2.90 6.68 -7.12
N ALA A 86 -3.06 6.17 -5.89
CA ALA A 86 -4.29 6.39 -5.11
C ALA A 86 -4.44 7.86 -4.67
N LEU A 87 -3.35 8.54 -4.31
CA LEU A 87 -3.36 9.97 -4.02
C LEU A 87 -3.71 10.80 -5.26
N ARG A 88 -3.16 10.46 -6.43
CA ARG A 88 -3.47 11.15 -7.69
C ARG A 88 -4.93 10.95 -8.13
N ALA A 89 -5.45 9.72 -8.05
CA ALA A 89 -6.85 9.43 -8.34
C ALA A 89 -7.79 10.18 -7.38
N PHE A 90 -7.47 10.20 -6.09
CA PHE A 90 -8.25 10.92 -5.07
C PHE A 90 -8.23 12.45 -5.26
N LEU A 91 -7.08 13.01 -5.67
CA LEU A 91 -6.97 14.44 -5.94
C LEU A 91 -7.67 14.83 -7.26
N ALA A 92 -7.71 13.95 -8.25
CA ALA A 92 -8.41 14.17 -9.51
C ALA A 92 -9.95 14.14 -9.35
N GLU A 93 -10.49 13.35 -8.41
CA GLU A 93 -11.93 13.30 -8.10
C GLU A 93 -12.42 14.40 -7.15
N ALA A 94 -11.50 15.16 -6.54
CA ALA A 94 -11.81 16.23 -5.59
C ALA A 94 -11.77 17.65 -6.20
N ALA A 95 -11.46 17.75 -7.50
CA ALA A 95 -11.46 18.98 -8.30
C ALA A 95 -12.68 19.01 -9.23
#